data_AF-A0A437LKV9-F1
#
_entry.id   AF-A0A437LKV9-F1
#
_cell.length_a   1.000
_cell.length_b   1.000
_cell.length_c   1.000
_cell.angle_alpha   90.00
_cell.angle_beta   90.00
_cell.angle_gamma   90.00
#
_symmetry.space_group_name_H-M   'P 1'
#
loop_
_entity.id
_entity.type
_entity.pdbx_description
1 polymer ?
#
loop_
_entity_poly.entity_id
_entity_poly.type
_entity_poly.pdbx_seq_one_letter_code
_entity_poly.pdbx_strand_id
1 'polypeptide(L)'
;MRRLRSILHSFAWRIRAWVGSDRVDAAWVRLARVYRPWVRGPIAIGVTGSGGKSTAKELIHGLLASTGPGVANPGSLNMLHQIAKVVLAMRPWHRYAVAELTEHEPGAMAANVALFRPSVALVTLRRDDHAAAFEGAAQVLAEFACLLASLPASGTAVLNADEPEIAALQEHTSARVITYGVADHAHVRAEDVDGDWPSTLSMTLVHGDERARATTQLHGRHWVPVVLGAVATALACGLSLRQCAQVLGSLPALSGRMQGLTTADGVHVVRDDYKAPYWTVAAGLDFLQRAKAPRKVAVIGSLSDFGPGVGAAKRYAQLAEQLNGLVDLALFVGPWATAALGARCHPSTRRMAFSSVLDLSTFLNAELRSGDLVWLKGTNKQDHLERLLLTRDRQVDCWRDDCRLTRSCTSCPELGRRSRPPNHGATAVRNDEAPAPEHPWQAAPPAADEWVAVGLGNAGAQYDNTPHNLGAATLQALAAAEGWTWHRDTNMHVARGSLNGRSVSLLLPQVAINLTGPALRRIAERWGLAPARMVLVHDDLSLPLGTVKQRQAGSAGGHRGIDSVLVAFQSDGFCRIKVGARPSEPPESWIDHVTKPFDPSSHALANAGVEQAVARLRTLLRQAPRKAET
;
A
#
# COMPACT_ATOMS: atom_id res chain seq x y z
N MET A 1 25.96 -18.67 12.85
CA MET A 1 24.52 -18.43 13.14
C MET A 1 23.64 -18.05 11.94
N ARG A 2 24.07 -17.20 10.99
CA ARG A 2 23.25 -16.82 9.80
C ARG A 2 22.85 -18.00 8.88
N ARG A 3 23.76 -18.93 8.60
CA ARG A 3 23.47 -20.15 7.79
C ARG A 3 22.43 -21.06 8.45
N LEU A 4 22.52 -21.28 9.77
CA LEU A 4 21.57 -22.11 10.52
C LEU A 4 20.15 -21.53 10.48
N ARG A 5 20.00 -20.21 10.65
CA ARG A 5 18.71 -19.53 10.52
C ARG A 5 18.12 -19.64 9.11
N SER A 6 18.95 -19.57 8.07
CA SER A 6 18.53 -19.76 6.68
C SER A 6 18.02 -21.19 6.43
N ILE A 7 18.70 -22.19 6.98
CA ILE A 7 18.29 -23.60 6.87
C ILE A 7 16.96 -23.82 7.60
N LEU A 8 16.81 -23.29 8.82
CA LEU A 8 15.57 -23.38 9.59
C LEU A 8 14.40 -22.67 8.89
N HIS A 9 14.63 -21.50 8.27
CA HIS A 9 13.62 -20.82 7.47
C HIS A 9 13.22 -21.63 6.23
N SER A 10 14.19 -22.21 5.53
CA SER A 10 13.93 -23.07 4.36
C SER A 10 13.13 -24.31 4.76
N PHE A 11 13.48 -24.94 5.89
CA PHE A 11 12.76 -26.10 6.40
C PHE A 11 11.34 -25.74 6.84
N ALA A 12 11.15 -24.63 7.57
CA ALA A 12 9.83 -24.13 7.96
C ALA A 12 8.95 -23.81 6.73
N TRP A 13 9.54 -23.26 5.67
CA TRP A 13 8.83 -23.03 4.40
C TRP A 13 8.42 -24.34 3.72
N ARG A 14 9.30 -25.34 3.68
CA ARG A 14 9.01 -26.67 3.13
C ARG A 14 7.93 -27.41 3.91
N ILE A 15 7.94 -27.33 5.25
CA ILE A 15 6.86 -27.86 6.09
C ILE A 15 5.54 -27.17 5.77
N ARG A 16 5.52 -25.84 5.69
CA ARG A 16 4.29 -25.10 5.35
C ARG A 16 3.77 -25.45 3.96
N ALA A 17 4.65 -25.66 2.98
CA ALA A 17 4.29 -26.10 1.64
C ALA A 17 3.71 -27.53 1.63
N TRP A 18 4.20 -28.41 2.52
CA TRP A 18 3.77 -29.81 2.59
C TRP A 18 2.50 -30.03 3.45
N VAL A 19 2.41 -29.37 4.60
CA VAL A 19 1.32 -29.53 5.59
C VAL A 19 0.17 -28.54 5.35
N GLY A 20 0.44 -27.42 4.67
CA GLY A 20 -0.48 -26.29 4.54
C GLY A 20 -0.28 -25.26 5.66
N SER A 21 -0.21 -23.98 5.28
CA SER A 21 0.04 -22.87 6.22
C SER A 21 -1.00 -22.79 7.34
N ASP A 22 -2.28 -22.99 7.02
CA ASP A 22 -3.38 -22.88 7.99
C ASP A 22 -3.30 -23.95 9.08
N ARG A 23 -2.91 -25.18 8.72
CA ARG A 23 -2.71 -26.26 9.68
C ARG A 23 -1.54 -25.97 10.62
N VAL A 24 -0.45 -25.41 10.09
CA VAL A 24 0.70 -24.97 10.90
C VAL A 24 0.30 -23.84 11.85
N ASP A 25 -0.46 -22.86 11.37
CA ASP A 25 -0.90 -21.73 12.18
C ASP A 25 -1.91 -22.14 13.26
N ALA A 26 -2.84 -23.04 12.95
CA ALA A 26 -3.73 -23.66 13.93
C ALA A 26 -2.97 -24.47 14.98
N ALA A 27 -1.90 -25.18 14.60
CA ALA A 27 -1.06 -25.92 15.53
C ALA A 27 -0.35 -24.99 16.53
N TRP A 28 0.20 -23.85 16.06
CA TRP A 28 0.77 -22.83 16.95
C TRP A 28 -0.23 -22.35 17.98
N VAL A 29 -1.46 -22.02 17.54
CA VAL A 29 -2.53 -21.56 18.44
C VAL A 29 -2.89 -22.63 19.47
N ARG A 30 -3.06 -23.90 19.05
CA ARG A 30 -3.38 -25.01 19.97
C ARG A 30 -2.29 -25.21 21.02
N LEU A 31 -1.02 -25.23 20.61
CA LEU A 31 0.10 -25.37 21.54
C LEU A 31 0.16 -24.20 22.52
N ALA A 32 -0.03 -22.97 22.05
CA ALA A 32 -0.05 -21.78 22.89
C ALA A 32 -1.18 -21.80 23.92
N ARG A 33 -2.39 -22.28 23.55
CA ARG A 33 -3.51 -22.46 24.50
C ARG A 33 -3.18 -23.42 25.63
N VAL A 34 -2.49 -24.52 25.31
CA VAL A 34 -2.06 -25.50 26.31
C VAL A 34 -0.93 -24.94 27.17
N TYR A 35 0.00 -24.20 26.58
CA TYR A 35 1.19 -23.67 27.27
C TYR A 35 0.90 -22.47 28.19
N ARG A 36 0.06 -21.52 27.75
CA ARG A 36 -0.16 -20.24 28.44
C ARG A 36 -0.50 -20.36 29.94
N PRO A 37 -1.37 -21.30 30.39
CA PRO A 37 -1.72 -21.43 31.80
C PRO A 37 -0.54 -21.82 32.71
N TRP A 38 0.49 -22.46 32.16
CA TRP A 38 1.67 -22.94 32.90
C TRP A 38 2.76 -21.87 33.02
N VAL A 39 2.72 -20.82 32.19
CA VAL A 39 3.67 -19.71 32.28
C VAL A 39 3.18 -18.67 33.27
N ARG A 40 3.86 -18.60 34.40
CA ARG A 40 3.70 -17.56 35.44
C ARG A 40 4.99 -16.74 35.50
N GLY A 41 4.89 -15.48 35.94
CA GLY A 41 6.05 -14.58 36.06
C GLY A 41 5.89 -13.27 35.30
N PRO A 42 5.91 -13.26 33.95
CA PRO A 42 5.89 -12.03 33.18
C PRO A 42 4.54 -11.29 33.29
N ILE A 43 4.61 -9.96 33.40
CA ILE A 43 3.45 -9.08 33.22
C ILE A 43 3.02 -9.17 31.75
N ALA A 44 1.78 -9.59 31.49
CA ALA A 44 1.25 -9.72 30.14
C ALA A 44 0.54 -8.43 29.73
N ILE A 45 1.07 -7.74 28.71
CA ILE A 45 0.64 -6.42 28.28
C ILE A 45 -0.01 -6.51 26.89
N GLY A 46 -1.31 -6.30 26.82
CA GLY A 46 -2.07 -6.24 25.56
C GLY A 46 -2.16 -4.80 25.06
N VAL A 47 -1.77 -4.55 23.81
CA VAL A 47 -1.88 -3.23 23.18
C VAL A 47 -2.90 -3.30 22.05
N THR A 48 -3.96 -2.49 22.14
CA THR A 48 -5.01 -2.36 21.11
C THR A 48 -5.25 -0.89 20.72
N GLY A 49 -6.16 -0.65 19.79
CA GLY A 49 -6.52 0.67 19.24
C GLY A 49 -6.46 0.66 17.72
N SER A 50 -7.15 1.55 17.01
CA SER A 50 -7.10 1.62 15.54
C SER A 50 -6.05 2.62 15.02
N GLY A 51 -5.10 3.04 15.86
CA GLY A 51 -3.92 3.81 15.43
C GLY A 51 -2.80 3.80 16.48
N GLY A 52 -1.53 3.73 16.06
CA GLY A 52 -0.38 3.83 16.97
C GLY A 52 0.03 2.56 17.72
N LYS A 53 -0.74 1.45 17.64
CA LYS A 53 -0.48 0.16 18.31
C LYS A 53 0.97 -0.33 18.24
N SER A 54 1.49 -0.54 17.03
CA SER A 54 2.82 -1.14 16.86
C SER A 54 3.91 -0.23 17.43
N THR A 55 3.76 1.09 17.29
CA THR A 55 4.66 2.08 17.87
C THR A 55 4.62 2.03 19.40
N ALA A 56 3.43 2.04 20.01
CA ALA A 56 3.27 1.90 21.45
C ALA A 56 3.92 0.61 21.98
N LYS A 57 3.69 -0.52 21.30
CA LYS A 57 4.26 -1.81 21.68
C LYS A 57 5.81 -1.82 21.62
N GLU A 58 6.42 -1.22 20.60
CA GLU A 58 7.89 -1.08 20.53
C GLU A 58 8.42 -0.15 21.64
N LEU A 59 7.74 0.96 21.93
CA LEU A 59 8.12 1.88 23.02
C LEU A 59 8.00 1.21 24.40
N ILE A 60 6.90 0.50 24.67
CA ILE A 60 6.71 -0.26 25.91
C ILE A 60 7.80 -1.33 26.03
N HIS A 61 8.07 -2.06 24.96
CA HIS A 61 9.11 -3.10 24.97
C HIS A 61 10.50 -2.51 25.27
N GLY A 62 10.83 -1.35 24.68
CA GLY A 62 12.08 -0.64 24.96
C GLY A 62 12.18 -0.08 26.38
N LEU A 63 11.12 0.55 26.88
CA LEU A 63 11.04 1.07 28.24
C LEU A 63 11.27 -0.02 29.28
N LEU A 64 10.56 -1.14 29.14
CA LEU A 64 10.60 -2.25 30.11
C LEU A 64 11.86 -3.11 29.99
N ALA A 65 12.62 -3.02 28.89
CA ALA A 65 13.88 -3.75 28.74
C ALA A 65 14.91 -3.39 29.83
N SER A 66 14.79 -2.19 30.43
CA SER A 66 15.59 -1.75 31.58
C SER A 66 15.32 -2.54 32.86
N THR A 67 14.18 -3.24 32.97
CA THR A 67 13.78 -4.02 34.15
C THR A 67 14.23 -5.48 34.12
N GLY A 68 14.68 -5.95 32.94
CA GLY A 68 15.07 -7.33 32.70
C GLY A 68 14.56 -7.88 31.37
N PRO A 69 14.76 -9.17 31.09
CA PRO A 69 14.41 -9.76 29.80
C PRO A 69 12.88 -9.80 29.61
N GLY A 70 12.42 -9.53 28.40
CA GLY A 70 11.01 -9.61 28.02
C GLY A 70 10.84 -10.10 26.58
N VAL A 71 9.58 -10.30 26.18
CA VAL A 71 9.23 -10.81 24.84
C VAL A 71 8.15 -9.95 24.19
N ALA A 72 8.24 -9.73 22.88
CA ALA A 72 7.21 -9.07 22.10
C ALA A 72 7.10 -9.63 20.68
N ASN A 73 5.95 -9.45 20.02
CA ASN A 73 5.81 -9.76 18.59
C ASN A 73 6.62 -8.75 17.75
N PRO A 74 7.34 -9.16 16.69
CA PRO A 74 8.13 -8.24 15.89
C PRO A 74 7.25 -7.40 14.95
N GLY A 75 7.54 -6.09 14.86
CA GLY A 75 6.85 -5.19 13.94
C GLY A 75 5.34 -5.14 14.19
N SER A 76 4.53 -5.25 13.14
CA SER A 76 3.06 -5.22 13.21
C SER A 76 2.45 -6.62 12.99
N LEU A 77 3.11 -7.67 13.48
CA LEU A 77 2.64 -9.05 13.36
C LEU A 77 1.67 -9.38 14.50
N ASN A 78 0.38 -9.18 14.27
CA ASN A 78 -0.69 -9.20 15.28
C ASN A 78 -1.79 -10.25 15.05
N MET A 79 -1.65 -11.14 14.05
CA MET A 79 -2.61 -12.23 13.84
C MET A 79 -2.58 -13.22 15.02
N LEU A 80 -3.67 -13.95 15.25
CA LEU A 80 -3.78 -14.89 16.38
C LEU A 80 -2.62 -15.90 16.47
N HIS A 81 -2.17 -16.44 15.33
CA HIS A 81 -1.02 -17.36 15.27
C HIS A 81 0.34 -16.68 15.54
N GLN A 82 0.42 -15.35 15.41
CA GLN A 82 1.60 -14.54 15.74
C GLN A 82 1.62 -14.22 17.22
N ILE A 83 0.46 -13.92 17.82
CA ILE A 83 0.29 -13.83 19.28
C ILE A 83 0.63 -15.17 19.94
N ALA A 84 0.20 -16.30 19.36
CA ALA A 84 0.57 -17.64 19.81
C ALA A 84 2.10 -17.83 19.90
N LYS A 85 2.86 -17.28 18.97
CA LYS A 85 4.33 -17.35 18.98
C LYS A 85 4.94 -16.52 20.11
N VAL A 86 4.35 -15.39 20.47
CA VAL A 86 4.76 -14.62 21.66
C VAL A 86 4.53 -15.46 22.91
N VAL A 87 3.33 -16.03 23.05
CA VAL A 87 2.96 -16.90 24.19
C VAL A 87 3.94 -18.06 24.33
N LEU A 88 4.26 -18.76 23.24
CA LEU A 88 5.20 -19.88 23.24
C LEU A 88 6.66 -19.47 23.48
N ALA A 89 6.99 -18.20 23.29
CA ALA A 89 8.29 -17.63 23.62
C ALA A 89 8.37 -17.08 25.05
N MET A 90 7.24 -16.93 25.77
CA MET A 90 7.25 -16.51 27.17
C MET A 90 7.98 -17.54 28.04
N ARG A 91 8.71 -17.06 29.04
CA ARG A 91 9.46 -17.89 30.00
C ARG A 91 9.28 -17.34 31.41
N PRO A 92 9.39 -18.17 32.48
CA PRO A 92 9.20 -17.70 33.85
C PRO A 92 10.16 -16.61 34.31
N TRP A 93 11.36 -16.53 33.71
CA TRP A 93 12.35 -15.49 34.00
C TRP A 93 12.12 -14.17 33.24
N HIS A 94 11.19 -14.13 32.29
CA HIS A 94 10.82 -12.86 31.66
C HIS A 94 10.06 -11.98 32.66
N ARG A 95 10.39 -10.68 32.68
CA ARG A 95 9.70 -9.68 33.50
C ARG A 95 8.38 -9.26 32.88
N TYR A 96 8.31 -9.25 31.56
CA TYR A 96 7.14 -8.79 30.82
C TYR A 96 7.00 -9.51 29.47
N ALA A 97 5.79 -9.48 28.94
CA ALA A 97 5.47 -9.87 27.57
C ALA A 97 4.50 -8.84 26.98
N VAL A 98 4.81 -8.30 25.80
CA VAL A 98 3.97 -7.30 25.12
C VAL A 98 3.44 -7.87 23.83
N ALA A 99 2.14 -7.83 23.60
CA ALA A 99 1.55 -8.24 22.34
C ALA A 99 0.61 -7.16 21.81
N GLU A 100 0.75 -6.85 20.52
CA GLU A 100 -0.29 -6.13 19.79
C GLU A 100 -1.48 -7.09 19.59
N LEU A 101 -2.63 -6.73 20.17
CA LEU A 101 -3.89 -7.47 20.06
C LEU A 101 -4.81 -6.67 19.15
N THR A 102 -5.19 -7.23 18.01
CA THR A 102 -5.96 -6.51 16.99
C THR A 102 -7.28 -7.14 16.66
N GLU A 103 -8.21 -6.25 16.44
CA GLU A 103 -9.49 -6.39 15.79
C GLU A 103 -9.30 -6.34 14.26
N HIS A 104 -9.61 -7.44 13.57
CA HIS A 104 -9.65 -7.50 12.09
C HIS A 104 -11.06 -7.72 11.56
N GLU A 105 -11.96 -8.15 12.46
CA GLU A 105 -13.38 -8.40 12.24
C GLU A 105 -14.07 -8.34 13.63
N PRO A 106 -15.39 -8.07 13.69
CA PRO A 106 -16.13 -8.14 14.94
C PRO A 106 -15.99 -9.52 15.62
N GLY A 107 -15.74 -9.51 16.93
CA GLY A 107 -15.51 -10.70 17.76
C GLY A 107 -14.06 -11.20 17.81
N ALA A 108 -13.14 -10.63 17.02
CA ALA A 108 -11.76 -11.11 16.91
C ALA A 108 -10.97 -11.01 18.23
N MET A 109 -11.25 -10.00 19.06
CA MET A 109 -10.55 -9.76 20.32
C MET A 109 -10.72 -10.91 21.32
N ALA A 110 -11.90 -11.57 21.34
CA ALA A 110 -12.20 -12.65 22.28
C ALA A 110 -11.16 -13.79 22.19
N ALA A 111 -10.76 -14.17 20.97
CA ALA A 111 -9.75 -15.19 20.76
C ALA A 111 -8.35 -14.74 21.19
N ASN A 112 -8.02 -13.47 20.99
CA ASN A 112 -6.74 -12.87 21.38
C ASN A 112 -6.58 -12.85 22.90
N VAL A 113 -7.60 -12.38 23.63
CA VAL A 113 -7.53 -12.27 25.09
C VAL A 113 -7.57 -13.63 25.78
N ALA A 114 -8.34 -14.59 25.26
CA ALA A 114 -8.36 -15.95 25.77
C ALA A 114 -6.99 -16.63 25.64
N LEU A 115 -6.27 -16.33 24.56
CA LEU A 115 -4.94 -16.89 24.30
C LEU A 115 -3.83 -16.19 25.08
N PHE A 116 -3.83 -14.85 25.12
CA PHE A 116 -2.72 -14.06 25.68
C PHE A 116 -2.88 -13.78 27.18
N ARG A 117 -4.11 -13.69 27.69
CA ARG A 117 -4.46 -13.42 29.10
C ARG A 117 -3.70 -12.21 29.66
N PRO A 118 -4.00 -10.99 29.17
CA PRO A 118 -3.33 -9.77 29.62
C PRO A 118 -3.69 -9.43 31.08
N SER A 119 -2.73 -8.85 31.79
CA SER A 119 -2.92 -8.24 33.11
C SER A 119 -2.80 -6.71 33.05
N VAL A 120 -2.22 -6.17 31.99
CA VAL A 120 -2.22 -4.75 31.65
C VAL A 120 -2.74 -4.59 30.22
N ALA A 121 -3.64 -3.65 29.98
CA ALA A 121 -4.11 -3.33 28.64
C ALA A 121 -3.97 -1.84 28.32
N LEU A 122 -3.38 -1.53 27.17
CA LEU A 122 -3.34 -0.19 26.60
C LEU A 122 -4.32 -0.10 25.43
N VAL A 123 -5.25 0.85 25.50
CA VAL A 123 -6.01 1.31 24.35
C VAL A 123 -5.33 2.58 23.83
N THR A 124 -4.83 2.51 22.60
CA THR A 124 -4.09 3.62 21.95
C THR A 124 -5.05 4.68 21.41
N LEU A 125 -5.25 4.76 20.09
CA LEU A 125 -6.05 5.79 19.44
C LEU A 125 -7.23 5.18 18.68
N ARG A 126 -8.34 5.93 18.52
CA ARG A 126 -9.43 5.56 17.61
C ARG A 126 -9.31 6.31 16.28
N ARG A 127 -8.86 5.62 15.24
CA ARG A 127 -8.76 6.11 13.85
C ARG A 127 -9.42 5.11 12.88
N ASP A 128 -9.38 5.42 11.58
CA ASP A 128 -10.05 4.64 10.53
C ASP A 128 -9.14 3.55 9.91
N ASP A 129 -8.25 2.92 10.69
CA ASP A 129 -7.58 1.69 10.23
C ASP A 129 -8.63 0.59 10.02
N HIS A 130 -8.53 -0.16 8.92
CA HIS A 130 -9.45 -1.27 8.61
C HIS A 130 -10.93 -0.87 8.55
N ALA A 131 -11.24 0.37 8.19
CA ALA A 131 -12.62 0.89 8.14
C ALA A 131 -13.59 0.05 7.28
N ALA A 132 -13.08 -0.76 6.34
CA ALA A 132 -13.89 -1.67 5.54
C ALA A 132 -14.39 -2.91 6.30
N ALA A 133 -13.80 -3.25 7.45
CA ALA A 133 -14.12 -4.45 8.22
C ALA A 133 -15.16 -4.22 9.33
N PHE A 134 -15.48 -2.96 9.65
CA PHE A 134 -16.38 -2.59 10.75
C PHE A 134 -17.47 -1.66 10.26
N GLU A 135 -18.72 -1.91 10.69
CA GLU A 135 -19.87 -1.05 10.44
C GLU A 135 -19.92 0.09 11.48
N GLY A 136 -18.88 0.93 11.46
CA GLY A 136 -18.80 2.12 12.30
C GLY A 136 -18.07 1.95 13.65
N ALA A 137 -17.94 3.06 14.36
CA ALA A 137 -17.09 3.19 15.54
C ALA A 137 -17.51 2.30 16.72
N ALA A 138 -18.81 2.02 16.87
CA ALA A 138 -19.34 1.24 17.99
C ALA A 138 -18.79 -0.20 18.01
N GLN A 139 -18.63 -0.84 16.85
CA GLN A 139 -18.08 -2.20 16.78
C GLN A 139 -16.60 -2.23 17.18
N VAL A 140 -15.82 -1.21 16.79
CA VAL A 140 -14.41 -1.09 17.19
C VAL A 140 -14.29 -0.87 18.70
N LEU A 141 -15.13 -0.01 19.28
CA LEU A 141 -15.16 0.22 20.73
C LEU A 141 -15.56 -1.04 21.51
N ALA A 142 -16.47 -1.86 20.98
CA ALA A 142 -16.84 -3.14 21.59
C ALA A 142 -15.65 -4.12 21.67
N GLU A 143 -14.77 -4.12 20.66
CA GLU A 143 -13.53 -4.92 20.69
C GLU A 143 -12.56 -4.41 21.76
N PHE A 144 -12.43 -3.08 21.94
CA PHE A 144 -11.61 -2.52 23.01
C PHE A 144 -12.19 -2.84 24.39
N ALA A 145 -13.52 -2.74 24.54
CA ALA A 145 -14.23 -3.12 25.76
C ALA A 145 -14.01 -4.62 26.10
N CYS A 146 -14.02 -5.50 25.10
CA CYS A 146 -13.73 -6.93 25.27
C CYS A 146 -12.35 -7.17 25.89
N LEU A 147 -11.33 -6.42 25.47
CA LEU A 147 -10.00 -6.48 26.09
C LEU A 147 -10.03 -6.03 27.55
N LEU A 148 -10.67 -4.90 27.83
CA LEU A 148 -10.69 -4.33 29.19
C LEU A 148 -11.48 -5.18 30.17
N ALA A 149 -12.59 -5.78 29.72
CA ALA A 149 -13.38 -6.72 30.51
C ALA A 149 -12.64 -8.03 30.81
N SER A 150 -11.62 -8.38 30.01
CA SER A 150 -10.80 -9.57 30.25
C SER A 150 -9.73 -9.40 31.32
N LEU A 151 -9.46 -8.17 31.75
CA LEU A 151 -8.44 -7.90 32.76
C LEU A 151 -8.87 -8.45 34.13
N PRO A 152 -7.92 -9.00 34.93
CA PRO A 152 -8.19 -9.32 36.32
C PRO A 152 -8.41 -8.03 37.14
N ALA A 153 -9.10 -8.12 38.27
CA ALA A 153 -9.29 -6.97 39.17
C ALA A 153 -7.97 -6.36 39.70
N SER A 154 -6.92 -7.18 39.81
CA SER A 154 -5.56 -6.73 40.14
C SER A 154 -4.79 -6.14 38.95
N GLY A 155 -5.38 -6.14 37.76
CA GLY A 155 -4.78 -5.65 36.53
C GLY A 155 -4.81 -4.13 36.40
N THR A 156 -4.43 -3.63 35.23
CA THR A 156 -4.49 -2.19 34.93
C THR A 156 -4.93 -1.91 33.49
N ALA A 157 -5.91 -1.03 33.33
CA ALA A 157 -6.33 -0.45 32.07
C ALA A 157 -5.65 0.91 31.88
N VAL A 158 -5.10 1.14 30.68
CA VAL A 158 -4.45 2.40 30.29
C VAL A 158 -5.23 3.02 29.13
N LEU A 159 -5.87 4.17 29.38
CA LEU A 159 -6.87 4.77 28.48
C LEU A 159 -6.53 6.22 28.14
N ASN A 160 -6.81 6.63 26.90
CA ASN A 160 -6.63 8.00 26.45
C ASN A 160 -7.75 8.91 27.01
N ALA A 161 -7.39 9.89 27.81
CA ALA A 161 -8.31 10.90 28.38
C ALA A 161 -8.75 11.95 27.35
N ASP A 162 -7.95 12.19 26.31
CA ASP A 162 -8.23 13.20 25.29
C ASP A 162 -9.32 12.74 24.30
N GLU A 163 -9.65 11.44 24.29
CA GLU A 163 -10.68 10.84 23.44
C GLU A 163 -11.82 10.32 24.32
N PRO A 164 -12.94 11.07 24.47
CA PRO A 164 -14.02 10.73 25.39
C PRO A 164 -14.59 9.32 25.19
N GLU A 165 -14.67 8.86 23.94
CA GLU A 165 -15.13 7.50 23.59
C GLU A 165 -14.19 6.41 24.15
N ILE A 166 -12.88 6.66 24.22
CA ILE A 166 -11.89 5.75 24.82
C ILE A 166 -11.91 5.86 26.34
N ALA A 167 -11.99 7.08 26.88
CA ALA A 167 -12.04 7.30 28.32
C ALA A 167 -13.26 6.63 28.96
N ALA A 168 -14.42 6.66 28.30
CA ALA A 168 -15.65 6.00 28.75
C ALA A 168 -15.51 4.48 28.88
N LEU A 169 -14.55 3.86 28.20
CA LEU A 169 -14.32 2.41 28.28
C LEU A 169 -13.89 1.93 29.68
N GLN A 170 -13.54 2.86 30.59
CA GLN A 170 -13.31 2.53 32.00
C GLN A 170 -14.48 1.77 32.65
N GLU A 171 -15.72 2.01 32.20
CA GLU A 171 -16.93 1.35 32.73
C GLU A 171 -16.95 -0.17 32.46
N HIS A 172 -16.13 -0.65 31.51
CA HIS A 172 -16.06 -2.05 31.12
C HIS A 172 -15.01 -2.86 31.89
N THR A 173 -14.36 -2.29 32.91
CA THR A 173 -13.37 -3.02 33.72
C THR A 173 -13.48 -2.72 35.19
N SER A 174 -13.14 -3.71 36.03
CA SER A 174 -12.94 -3.53 37.47
C SER A 174 -11.47 -3.36 37.84
N ALA A 175 -10.57 -3.44 36.87
CA ALA A 175 -9.15 -3.21 37.05
C ALA A 175 -8.86 -1.74 37.39
N ARG A 176 -7.67 -1.47 37.93
CA ARG A 176 -7.19 -0.09 38.12
C ARG A 176 -7.13 0.62 36.77
N VAL A 177 -7.60 1.86 36.68
CA VAL A 177 -7.50 2.68 35.47
C VAL A 177 -6.41 3.72 35.64
N ILE A 178 -5.53 3.86 34.65
CA ILE A 178 -4.57 4.95 34.50
C ILE A 178 -4.90 5.66 33.19
N THR A 179 -5.14 6.96 33.24
CA THR A 179 -5.43 7.75 32.04
C THR A 179 -4.22 8.54 31.59
N TYR A 180 -4.10 8.75 30.29
CA TYR A 180 -3.04 9.55 29.69
C TYR A 180 -3.60 10.55 28.69
N GLY A 181 -2.92 11.67 28.47
CA GLY A 181 -3.37 12.69 27.52
C GLY A 181 -2.75 14.05 27.81
N VAL A 182 -3.10 15.06 27.03
CA VAL A 182 -2.75 16.46 27.30
C VAL A 182 -3.82 17.16 28.16
N ALA A 183 -4.99 16.56 28.35
CA ALA A 183 -6.03 17.10 29.21
C ALA A 183 -5.59 17.18 30.68
N ASP A 184 -6.03 18.23 31.38
CA ASP A 184 -5.63 18.50 32.77
C ASP A 184 -5.98 17.37 33.75
N HIS A 185 -7.07 16.64 33.48
CA HIS A 185 -7.58 15.55 34.30
C HIS A 185 -6.93 14.19 33.99
N ALA A 186 -6.02 14.11 33.01
CA ALA A 186 -5.28 12.88 32.75
C ALA A 186 -4.24 12.63 33.83
N HIS A 187 -4.06 11.37 34.25
CA HIS A 187 -3.07 11.03 35.27
C HIS A 187 -1.64 11.25 34.77
N VAL A 188 -1.35 10.85 33.52
CA VAL A 188 -0.04 11.00 32.88
C VAL A 188 -0.14 11.98 31.72
N ARG A 189 0.61 13.09 31.79
CA ARG A 189 0.48 14.19 30.84
C ARG A 189 1.78 14.57 30.15
N ALA A 190 1.64 15.37 29.09
CA ALA A 190 2.73 16.08 28.44
C ALA A 190 2.52 17.60 28.50
N GLU A 191 3.55 18.31 28.95
CA GLU A 191 3.69 19.77 28.88
C GLU A 191 4.89 20.11 27.98
N ASP A 192 5.03 21.38 27.58
CA ASP A 192 6.19 21.91 26.82
C ASP A 192 6.59 21.06 25.59
N VAL A 193 5.59 20.66 24.79
CA VAL A 193 5.80 19.78 23.63
C VAL A 193 6.49 20.53 22.48
N ASP A 194 7.62 20.00 22.04
CA ASP A 194 8.25 20.33 20.76
C ASP A 194 8.47 19.04 19.96
N GLY A 195 8.30 19.10 18.65
CA GLY A 195 8.56 17.99 17.73
C GLY A 195 8.60 18.46 16.28
N ASP A 196 8.86 19.76 16.09
CA ASP A 196 8.90 20.40 14.79
C ASP A 196 10.33 20.33 14.25
N TRP A 197 10.51 19.99 12.98
CA TRP A 197 11.85 19.86 12.39
C TRP A 197 12.66 21.17 12.56
N PRO A 198 13.92 21.11 13.03
CA PRO A 198 14.79 19.93 13.15
C PRO A 198 14.76 19.20 14.51
N SER A 199 13.94 19.63 15.46
CA SER A 199 13.84 18.99 16.77
C SER A 199 13.18 17.62 16.69
N THR A 200 13.70 16.66 17.44
CA THR A 200 12.93 15.44 17.75
C THR A 200 11.83 15.75 18.75
N LEU A 201 10.83 14.86 18.82
CA LEU A 201 9.73 14.96 19.77
C LEU A 201 10.28 14.90 21.20
N SER A 202 10.05 15.96 21.94
CA SER A 202 10.41 16.14 23.34
C SER A 202 9.25 16.80 24.10
N MET A 203 9.11 16.44 25.36
CA MET A 203 8.01 16.88 26.22
C MET A 203 8.40 16.77 27.69
N THR A 204 7.78 17.57 28.52
CA THR A 204 7.83 17.42 29.97
C THR A 204 6.75 16.42 30.36
N LEU A 205 7.15 15.22 30.79
CA LEU A 205 6.22 14.22 31.31
C LEU A 205 5.79 14.64 32.72
N VAL A 206 4.50 14.50 33.02
CA VAL A 206 3.90 14.87 34.31
C VAL A 206 3.07 13.71 34.85
N HIS A 207 3.22 13.39 36.13
CA HIS A 207 2.37 12.43 36.85
C HIS A 207 2.29 12.82 38.33
N GLY A 208 1.13 13.30 38.76
CA GLY A 208 1.01 13.99 40.06
C GLY A 208 1.92 15.22 40.11
N ASP A 209 2.73 15.33 41.16
CA ASP A 209 3.70 16.43 41.31
C ASP A 209 5.02 16.19 40.57
N GLU A 210 5.28 14.97 40.13
CA GLU A 210 6.52 14.63 39.43
C GLU A 210 6.54 15.19 38.01
N ARG A 211 7.68 15.79 37.64
CA ARG A 211 7.97 16.27 36.28
C ARG A 211 9.32 15.74 35.82
N ALA A 212 9.39 15.27 34.58
CA ALA A 212 10.63 14.82 33.97
C ALA A 212 10.68 15.17 32.48
N ARG A 213 11.73 15.87 32.04
CA ARG A 213 11.93 16.15 30.62
C ARG A 213 12.30 14.86 29.88
N ALA A 214 11.52 14.49 28.88
CA ALA A 214 11.76 13.36 28.01
C ALA A 214 12.06 13.82 26.58
N THR A 215 12.94 13.10 25.91
CA THR A 215 13.21 13.22 24.47
C THR A 215 12.98 11.85 23.83
N THR A 216 12.70 11.84 22.53
CA THR A 216 12.56 10.62 21.74
C THR A 216 13.36 10.76 20.45
N GLN A 217 13.39 9.70 19.65
CA GLN A 217 13.96 9.72 18.28
C GLN A 217 12.87 9.82 17.19
N LEU A 218 11.64 10.18 17.57
CA LEU A 218 10.51 10.39 16.66
C LEU A 218 10.40 11.88 16.32
N HIS A 219 9.81 12.20 15.16
CA HIS A 219 9.45 13.59 14.81
C HIS A 219 7.94 13.73 14.72
N GLY A 220 7.43 14.93 14.95
CA GLY A 220 6.01 15.24 14.88
C GLY A 220 5.26 15.09 16.20
N ARG A 221 4.50 16.12 16.54
CA ARG A 221 3.70 16.23 17.78
C ARG A 221 2.58 15.20 17.88
N HIS A 222 2.12 14.67 16.74
CA HIS A 222 1.06 13.66 16.69
C HIS A 222 1.42 12.33 17.38
N TRP A 223 2.70 12.08 17.69
CA TRP A 223 3.11 10.92 18.47
C TRP A 223 2.93 11.08 19.98
N VAL A 224 2.65 12.29 20.50
CA VAL A 224 2.49 12.54 21.95
C VAL A 224 1.55 11.55 22.63
N PRO A 225 0.31 11.31 22.13
CA PRO A 225 -0.58 10.35 22.78
C PRO A 225 -0.02 8.93 22.85
N VAL A 226 0.67 8.49 21.79
CA VAL A 226 1.24 7.13 21.73
C VAL A 226 2.42 6.99 22.68
N VAL A 227 3.27 8.03 22.80
CA VAL A 227 4.37 8.07 23.76
C VAL A 227 3.83 8.09 25.19
N LEU A 228 2.83 8.92 25.48
CA LEU A 228 2.19 8.99 26.79
C LEU A 228 1.52 7.67 27.18
N GLY A 229 0.82 7.01 26.26
CA GLY A 229 0.24 5.68 26.49
C GLY A 229 1.30 4.62 26.81
N ALA A 230 2.46 4.66 26.14
CA ALA A 230 3.59 3.79 26.45
C ALA A 230 4.21 4.09 27.83
N VAL A 231 4.38 5.37 28.19
CA VAL A 231 4.86 5.80 29.51
C VAL A 231 3.89 5.36 30.61
N ALA A 232 2.60 5.64 30.46
CA ALA A 232 1.57 5.24 31.42
C ALA A 232 1.54 3.72 31.62
N THR A 233 1.73 2.95 30.55
CA THR A 233 1.86 1.48 30.62
C THR A 233 3.13 1.05 31.37
N ALA A 234 4.25 1.73 31.17
CA ALA A 234 5.49 1.45 31.89
C ALA A 234 5.38 1.79 33.39
N LEU A 235 4.71 2.90 33.74
CA LEU A 235 4.38 3.24 35.13
C LEU A 235 3.49 2.16 35.77
N ALA A 236 2.48 1.65 35.04
CA ALA A 236 1.65 0.53 35.49
C ALA A 236 2.46 -0.74 35.76
N CYS A 237 3.60 -0.90 35.08
CA CYS A 237 4.53 -2.02 35.26
C CYS A 237 5.65 -1.74 36.29
N GLY A 238 5.62 -0.58 36.95
CA GLY A 238 6.51 -0.26 38.08
C GLY A 238 7.72 0.61 37.76
N LEU A 239 7.84 1.20 36.56
CA LEU A 239 8.86 2.24 36.32
C LEU A 239 8.44 3.56 36.97
N SER A 240 9.43 4.38 37.35
CA SER A 240 9.19 5.78 37.71
C SER A 240 9.15 6.68 36.48
N LEU A 241 8.56 7.88 36.63
CA LEU A 241 8.48 8.87 35.55
C LEU A 241 9.87 9.27 35.04
N ARG A 242 10.83 9.42 35.95
CA ARG A 242 12.23 9.73 35.63
C ARG A 242 12.92 8.60 34.86
N GLN A 243 12.69 7.34 35.25
CA GLN A 243 13.21 6.18 34.49
C GLN A 243 12.64 6.15 33.08
N CYS A 244 11.32 6.38 32.92
CA CYS A 244 10.69 6.47 31.60
C CYS A 244 11.32 7.56 30.74
N ALA A 245 11.48 8.77 31.29
CA ALA A 245 12.09 9.91 30.58
C ALA A 245 13.53 9.61 30.12
N GLN A 246 14.34 9.01 31.00
CA GLN A 246 15.73 8.65 30.69
C GLN A 246 15.81 7.57 29.61
N VAL A 247 15.00 6.52 29.70
CA VAL A 247 15.05 5.40 28.75
C VAL A 247 14.53 5.83 27.37
N LEU A 248 13.45 6.64 27.30
CA LEU A 248 12.88 7.11 26.03
C LEU A 248 13.92 7.76 25.11
N GLY A 249 14.80 8.61 25.65
CA GLY A 249 15.84 9.29 24.86
C GLY A 249 16.91 8.36 24.32
N SER A 250 17.10 7.20 24.96
CA SER A 250 18.06 6.17 24.55
C SER A 250 17.51 5.14 23.56
N LEU A 251 16.18 5.10 23.37
CA LEU A 251 15.58 4.16 22.42
C LEU A 251 15.96 4.52 20.98
N PRO A 252 16.25 3.53 20.12
CA PRO A 252 16.55 3.81 18.73
C PRO A 252 15.32 4.35 17.99
N ALA A 253 15.55 5.11 16.92
CA ALA A 253 14.48 5.56 16.03
C ALA A 253 13.70 4.38 15.46
N LEU A 254 12.38 4.48 15.48
CA LEU A 254 11.51 3.43 14.97
C LEU A 254 11.45 3.50 13.44
N SER A 255 11.87 2.42 12.77
CA SER A 255 11.99 2.39 11.31
C SER A 255 10.70 2.80 10.61
N GLY A 256 10.78 3.83 9.76
CA GLY A 256 9.64 4.31 8.96
C GLY A 256 8.48 4.92 9.75
N ARG A 257 8.71 5.38 11.00
CA ARG A 257 7.72 6.05 11.86
C ARG A 257 8.19 7.45 12.22
N MET A 258 8.02 8.41 11.31
CA MET A 258 8.60 9.76 11.41
C MET A 258 10.09 9.74 11.81
N GLN A 259 10.82 8.79 11.22
CA GLN A 259 12.23 8.55 11.51
C GLN A 259 13.08 9.59 10.76
N GLY A 260 13.75 10.47 11.50
CA GLY A 260 14.68 11.44 10.93
C GLY A 260 16.04 10.78 10.62
N LEU A 261 16.56 11.04 9.42
CA LEU A 261 17.84 10.57 8.92
C LEU A 261 18.53 11.72 8.18
N THR A 262 19.84 11.77 8.22
CA THR A 262 20.64 12.73 7.43
C THR A 262 21.67 11.95 6.64
N THR A 263 21.71 12.17 5.34
CA THR A 263 22.67 11.53 4.43
C THR A 263 24.03 12.20 4.51
N ALA A 264 25.06 11.53 3.97
CA ALA A 264 26.43 12.05 3.99
C ALA A 264 26.59 13.42 3.31
N ASP A 265 25.76 13.73 2.32
CA ASP A 265 25.74 15.00 1.58
C ASP A 265 24.82 16.08 2.20
N GLY A 266 24.28 15.82 3.39
CA GLY A 266 23.52 16.80 4.18
C GLY A 266 22.06 16.97 3.76
N VAL A 267 21.47 16.00 3.06
CA VAL A 267 20.02 15.95 2.86
C VAL A 267 19.36 15.35 4.10
N HIS A 268 18.28 15.96 4.56
CA HIS A 268 17.50 15.47 5.68
C HIS A 268 16.26 14.72 5.18
N VAL A 269 16.02 13.53 5.72
CA VAL A 269 14.90 12.68 5.33
C VAL A 269 14.11 12.26 6.56
N VAL A 270 12.82 12.58 6.58
CA VAL A 270 11.86 12.11 7.59
C VAL A 270 11.04 10.99 6.96
N ARG A 271 11.34 9.77 7.38
CA ARG A 271 10.68 8.56 6.91
C ARG A 271 9.39 8.28 7.67
N ASP A 272 8.27 8.29 6.96
CA ASP A 272 6.95 7.87 7.42
C ASP A 272 6.33 6.85 6.45
N ASP A 273 7.13 5.86 6.07
CA ASP A 273 6.84 4.88 5.03
C ASP A 273 6.62 3.46 5.56
N TYR A 274 6.43 3.24 6.87
CA TYR A 274 6.15 1.89 7.38
C TYR A 274 4.75 1.39 6.97
N LYS A 275 3.73 2.24 7.14
CA LYS A 275 2.34 2.09 6.71
C LYS A 275 1.82 3.49 6.37
N ALA A 276 0.89 3.60 5.43
CA ALA A 276 0.30 4.89 5.06
C ALA A 276 -1.22 4.82 4.87
N PRO A 277 -1.99 4.54 5.94
CA PRO A 277 -3.43 4.78 5.90
C PRO A 277 -3.71 6.28 5.71
N TYR A 278 -4.71 6.63 4.92
CA TYR A 278 -4.93 8.01 4.47
C TYR A 278 -5.13 8.99 5.63
N TRP A 279 -5.75 8.56 6.74
CA TRP A 279 -5.94 9.41 7.93
C TRP A 279 -4.63 9.94 8.53
N THR A 280 -3.48 9.29 8.28
CA THR A 280 -2.16 9.76 8.77
C THR A 280 -1.59 10.93 7.96
N VAL A 281 -2.13 11.22 6.77
CA VAL A 281 -1.63 12.29 5.89
C VAL A 281 -1.71 13.65 6.58
N ALA A 282 -2.80 13.93 7.29
CA ALA A 282 -3.00 15.20 7.99
C ALA A 282 -1.88 15.49 9.00
N ALA A 283 -1.41 14.47 9.72
CA ALA A 283 -0.33 14.61 10.68
C ALA A 283 1.03 14.93 10.03
N GLY A 284 1.28 14.41 8.82
CA GLY A 284 2.47 14.74 8.05
C GLY A 284 2.42 16.14 7.43
N LEU A 285 1.23 16.59 7.02
CA LEU A 285 1.02 17.96 6.54
C LEU A 285 1.24 19.00 7.66
N ASP A 286 0.70 18.78 8.86
CA ASP A 286 0.95 19.64 10.03
C ASP A 286 2.45 19.68 10.38
N PHE A 287 3.13 18.54 10.31
CA PHE A 287 4.58 18.48 10.49
C PHE A 287 5.33 19.32 9.45
N LEU A 288 5.01 19.18 8.17
CA LEU A 288 5.62 19.96 7.09
C LEU A 288 5.34 21.46 7.24
N GLN A 289 4.16 21.84 7.74
CA GLN A 289 3.79 23.24 7.95
C GLN A 289 4.66 23.89 9.01
N ARG A 290 4.95 23.17 10.10
CA ARG A 290 5.77 23.65 11.21
C ARG A 290 7.27 23.52 10.96
N ALA A 291 7.67 22.60 10.09
CA ALA A 291 9.06 22.33 9.79
C ALA A 291 9.81 23.58 9.29
N LYS A 292 11.00 23.83 9.85
CA LYS A 292 11.89 24.90 9.41
C LYS A 292 13.01 24.30 8.57
N ALA A 293 12.93 24.46 7.25
CA ALA A 293 13.93 24.01 6.30
C ALA A 293 14.00 24.98 5.11
N PRO A 294 15.18 25.19 4.50
CA PRO A 294 15.33 26.05 3.32
C PRO A 294 14.48 25.59 2.13
N ARG A 295 14.35 24.27 1.94
CA ARG A 295 13.57 23.66 0.86
C ARG A 295 12.92 22.38 1.37
N LYS A 296 11.63 22.20 1.07
CA LYS A 296 10.81 21.06 1.51
C LYS A 296 10.39 20.22 0.30
N VAL A 297 10.53 18.90 0.44
CA VAL A 297 10.18 17.91 -0.58
C VAL A 297 9.25 16.88 0.04
N ALA A 298 8.10 16.63 -0.59
CA ALA A 298 7.22 15.52 -0.23
C ALA A 298 7.31 14.43 -1.29
N VAL A 299 7.53 13.19 -0.86
CA VAL A 299 7.50 12.00 -1.72
C VAL A 299 6.36 11.11 -1.23
N ILE A 300 5.35 10.92 -2.09
CA ILE A 300 4.13 10.18 -1.78
C ILE A 300 4.10 8.89 -2.61
N GLY A 301 4.24 7.76 -1.93
CA GLY A 301 4.06 6.41 -2.47
C GLY A 301 2.61 5.93 -2.37
N SER A 302 2.43 4.65 -2.11
CA SER A 302 1.12 4.01 -1.99
C SER A 302 0.45 4.31 -0.64
N LEU A 303 -0.80 4.77 -0.69
CA LEU A 303 -1.67 5.02 0.47
C LEU A 303 -2.78 3.95 0.56
N SER A 304 -3.28 3.71 1.77
CA SER A 304 -4.38 2.77 2.06
C SER A 304 -5.52 3.43 2.85
N ASP A 305 -6.59 2.68 3.13
CA ASP A 305 -7.64 3.07 4.09
C ASP A 305 -8.25 4.46 3.79
N PHE A 306 -8.76 4.65 2.57
CA PHE A 306 -9.31 5.93 2.08
C PHE A 306 -10.68 6.33 2.69
N GLY A 307 -11.25 5.44 3.52
CA GLY A 307 -12.60 5.54 4.04
C GLY A 307 -13.68 5.19 3.00
N PRO A 308 -14.95 5.07 3.42
CA PRO A 308 -16.06 4.77 2.52
C PRO A 308 -16.35 5.96 1.57
N GLY A 309 -16.81 5.65 0.36
CA GLY A 309 -17.41 6.63 -0.56
C GLY A 309 -16.45 7.58 -1.30
N VAL A 310 -15.13 7.50 -1.09
CA VAL A 310 -14.14 8.34 -1.81
C VAL A 310 -13.05 7.48 -2.43
N GLY A 311 -12.93 7.51 -3.76
CA GLY A 311 -11.92 6.77 -4.50
C GLY A 311 -10.50 7.28 -4.28
N ALA A 312 -9.51 6.37 -4.38
CA ALA A 312 -8.09 6.65 -4.20
C ALA A 312 -7.60 7.83 -5.07
N ALA A 313 -7.97 7.88 -6.36
CA ALA A 313 -7.58 8.96 -7.26
C ALA A 313 -7.96 10.36 -6.74
N LYS A 314 -9.18 10.52 -6.19
CA LYS A 314 -9.64 11.78 -5.60
C LYS A 314 -8.84 12.16 -4.35
N ARG A 315 -8.47 11.17 -3.53
CA ARG A 315 -7.63 11.37 -2.34
C ARG A 315 -6.21 11.80 -2.69
N TYR A 316 -5.63 11.26 -3.75
CA TYR A 316 -4.34 11.70 -4.27
C TYR A 316 -4.39 13.12 -4.84
N ALA A 317 -5.44 13.47 -5.58
CA ALA A 317 -5.65 14.84 -6.04
C ALA A 317 -5.81 15.84 -4.88
N GLN A 318 -6.60 15.49 -3.85
CA GLN A 318 -6.75 16.30 -2.64
C GLN A 318 -5.42 16.50 -1.91
N LEU A 319 -4.64 15.43 -1.70
CA LEU A 319 -3.31 15.54 -1.09
C LEU A 319 -2.38 16.43 -1.92
N ALA A 320 -2.42 16.32 -3.25
CA ALA A 320 -1.63 17.16 -4.13
C ALA A 320 -1.98 18.66 -3.98
N GLU A 321 -3.26 18.99 -3.79
CA GLU A 321 -3.69 20.35 -3.48
C GLU A 321 -3.25 20.82 -2.09
N GLN A 322 -3.31 19.95 -1.08
CA GLN A 322 -2.86 20.26 0.28
C GLN A 322 -1.35 20.52 0.39
N LEU A 323 -0.56 19.97 -0.53
CA LEU A 323 0.88 20.22 -0.61
C LEU A 323 1.24 21.55 -1.31
N ASN A 324 0.30 22.21 -1.97
CA ASN A 324 0.55 23.48 -2.66
C ASN A 324 1.00 24.58 -1.69
N GLY A 325 2.10 25.25 -2.02
CA GLY A 325 2.69 26.31 -1.18
C GLY A 325 3.33 25.80 0.11
N LEU A 326 3.13 24.52 0.46
CA LEU A 326 3.72 23.89 1.63
C LEU A 326 5.09 23.29 1.35
N VAL A 327 5.27 22.78 0.12
CA VAL A 327 6.52 22.18 -0.35
C VAL A 327 6.95 22.77 -1.69
N ASP A 328 8.25 22.76 -1.94
CA ASP A 328 8.84 23.17 -3.21
C ASP A 328 8.70 22.06 -4.26
N LEU A 329 8.79 20.79 -3.82
CA LEU A 329 8.67 19.61 -4.67
C LEU A 329 7.65 18.61 -4.09
N ALA A 330 6.62 18.27 -4.87
CA ALA A 330 5.65 17.23 -4.55
C ALA A 330 5.75 16.09 -5.57
N LEU A 331 6.34 14.97 -5.17
CA LEU A 331 6.67 13.84 -6.03
C LEU A 331 5.78 12.65 -5.67
N PHE A 332 5.14 12.05 -6.68
CA PHE A 332 4.22 10.93 -6.49
C PHE A 332 4.75 9.69 -7.21
N VAL A 333 4.63 8.50 -6.61
CA VAL A 333 5.00 7.22 -7.22
C VAL A 333 3.98 6.15 -6.87
N GLY A 334 3.75 5.22 -7.80
CA GLY A 334 2.81 4.12 -7.63
C GLY A 334 1.51 4.29 -8.43
N PRO A 335 0.53 3.38 -8.24
CA PRO A 335 -0.60 3.21 -9.15
C PRO A 335 -1.49 4.44 -9.35
N TRP A 336 -1.54 5.32 -8.35
CA TRP A 336 -2.39 6.51 -8.33
C TRP A 336 -1.61 7.82 -8.50
N ALA A 337 -0.29 7.76 -8.77
CA ALA A 337 0.57 8.93 -8.82
C ALA A 337 0.11 9.97 -9.85
N THR A 338 -0.37 9.51 -11.01
CA THR A 338 -0.85 10.41 -12.08
C THR A 338 -2.13 11.15 -11.73
N ALA A 339 -2.94 10.65 -10.79
CA ALA A 339 -4.13 11.36 -10.32
C ALA A 339 -3.79 12.68 -9.60
N ALA A 340 -2.60 12.77 -9.00
CA ALA A 340 -2.10 13.99 -8.38
C ALA A 340 -1.82 15.12 -9.39
N LEU A 341 -1.57 14.79 -10.66
CA LEU A 341 -1.23 15.79 -11.68
C LEU A 341 -2.45 16.59 -12.15
N GLY A 342 -3.65 16.01 -12.06
CA GLY A 342 -4.90 16.67 -12.47
C GLY A 342 -5.42 17.74 -11.49
N ALA A 343 -4.83 17.82 -10.30
CA ALA A 343 -5.18 18.82 -9.29
C ALA A 343 -4.52 20.17 -9.57
N ARG A 344 -5.17 21.28 -9.17
CA ARG A 344 -4.59 22.62 -9.34
C ARG A 344 -3.19 22.67 -8.68
N CYS A 345 -2.23 23.28 -9.36
CA CYS A 345 -0.85 23.42 -8.88
C CYS A 345 -0.52 24.87 -8.62
N HIS A 346 0.01 25.17 -7.43
CA HIS A 346 0.49 26.50 -7.10
C HIS A 346 1.85 26.76 -7.77
N PRO A 347 2.15 27.98 -8.26
CA PRO A 347 3.41 28.28 -8.97
C PRO A 347 4.67 27.99 -8.16
N SER A 348 4.60 28.07 -6.82
CA SER A 348 5.74 27.80 -5.94
C SER A 348 6.00 26.31 -5.68
N THR A 349 5.12 25.42 -6.12
CA THR A 349 5.25 23.98 -5.92
C THR A 349 5.39 23.31 -7.27
N ARG A 350 6.52 22.64 -7.50
CA ARG A 350 6.68 21.79 -8.68
C ARG A 350 6.23 20.37 -8.34
N ARG A 351 5.38 19.81 -9.20
CA ARG A 351 4.77 18.49 -8.99
C ARG A 351 5.07 17.54 -10.14
N MET A 352 5.37 16.28 -9.79
CA MET A 352 5.74 15.25 -10.76
C MET A 352 5.23 13.87 -10.30
N ALA A 353 4.92 13.00 -11.27
CA ALA A 353 4.59 11.60 -11.02
C ALA A 353 5.59 10.67 -11.71
N PHE A 354 5.89 9.54 -11.06
CA PHE A 354 6.84 8.54 -11.53
C PHE A 354 6.17 7.18 -11.64
N SER A 355 6.52 6.45 -12.70
CA SER A 355 6.07 5.08 -12.95
C SER A 355 6.80 4.04 -12.10
N SER A 356 8.02 4.34 -11.63
CA SER A 356 8.83 3.44 -10.81
C SER A 356 9.63 4.19 -9.74
N VAL A 357 9.99 3.46 -8.67
CA VAL A 357 10.83 3.99 -7.58
C VAL A 357 12.28 4.21 -8.05
N LEU A 358 12.73 3.46 -9.05
CA LEU A 358 14.05 3.65 -9.68
C LEU A 358 14.15 5.00 -10.40
N ASP A 359 13.13 5.36 -11.19
CA ASP A 359 13.11 6.64 -11.92
C ASP A 359 13.04 7.82 -10.94
N LEU A 360 12.21 7.69 -9.91
CA LEU A 360 12.16 8.65 -8.82
C LEU A 360 13.52 8.79 -8.11
N SER A 361 14.20 7.67 -7.84
CA SER A 361 15.55 7.69 -7.24
C SER A 361 16.55 8.43 -8.11
N THR A 362 16.53 8.19 -9.42
CA THR A 362 17.43 8.83 -10.39
C THR A 362 17.19 10.35 -10.40
N PHE A 363 15.93 10.77 -10.43
CA PHE A 363 15.56 12.18 -10.35
C PHE A 363 16.01 12.82 -9.03
N LEU A 364 15.71 12.19 -7.88
CA LEU A 364 16.08 12.72 -6.57
C LEU A 364 17.60 12.84 -6.38
N ASN A 365 18.38 11.92 -6.96
CA ASN A 365 19.84 12.01 -6.93
C ASN A 365 20.41 13.19 -7.71
N ALA A 366 19.72 13.64 -8.76
CA ALA A 366 20.09 14.84 -9.50
C ALA A 366 19.52 16.14 -8.90
N GLU A 367 18.36 16.08 -8.24
CA GLU A 367 17.61 17.26 -7.80
C GLU A 367 17.91 17.68 -6.36
N LEU A 368 18.08 16.73 -5.43
CA LEU A 368 18.23 17.03 -4.00
C LEU A 368 19.60 17.65 -3.68
N ARG A 369 19.61 18.57 -2.72
CA ARG A 369 20.75 19.39 -2.32
C ARG A 369 20.87 19.42 -0.80
N SER A 370 22.07 19.73 -0.30
CA SER A 370 22.32 19.88 1.13
C SER A 370 21.34 20.88 1.77
N GLY A 371 20.78 20.51 2.93
CA GLY A 371 19.77 21.29 3.65
C GLY A 371 18.32 21.01 3.26
N ASP A 372 18.05 20.25 2.19
CA ASP A 372 16.69 19.83 1.85
C ASP A 372 16.06 18.98 2.95
N LEU A 373 14.78 19.20 3.23
CA LEU A 373 13.97 18.32 4.06
C LEU A 373 13.01 17.51 3.20
N VAL A 374 13.19 16.19 3.19
CA VAL A 374 12.39 15.23 2.43
C VAL A 374 11.47 14.45 3.36
N TRP A 375 10.16 14.58 3.20
CA TRP A 375 9.18 13.71 3.86
C TRP A 375 8.80 12.55 2.94
N LEU A 376 9.10 11.32 3.35
CA LEU A 376 8.73 10.11 2.63
C LEU A 376 7.46 9.51 3.24
N LYS A 377 6.35 9.49 2.49
CA LYS A 377 5.09 8.90 2.91
C LYS A 377 4.69 7.76 2.00
N GLY A 378 4.48 6.57 2.54
CA GLY A 378 4.09 5.40 1.76
C GLY A 378 4.01 4.12 2.58
N THR A 379 4.03 2.97 1.92
CA THR A 379 4.05 1.67 2.61
C THR A 379 5.26 0.85 2.18
N ASN A 380 6.10 0.48 3.15
CA ASN A 380 7.33 -0.27 2.89
C ASN A 380 7.03 -1.65 2.28
N LYS A 381 5.84 -2.20 2.55
CA LYS A 381 5.44 -3.48 1.95
C LYS A 381 5.26 -3.43 0.43
N GLN A 382 5.00 -2.26 -0.14
CA GLN A 382 4.74 -2.11 -1.59
C GLN A 382 5.81 -1.27 -2.25
N ASP A 383 6.14 -0.12 -1.66
CA ASP A 383 6.93 0.89 -2.36
C ASP A 383 8.43 0.73 -2.14
N HIS A 384 8.85 0.26 -0.96
CA HIS A 384 10.27 0.26 -0.54
C HIS A 384 10.97 1.62 -0.72
N LEU A 385 10.28 2.73 -0.41
CA LEU A 385 10.80 4.10 -0.56
C LEU A 385 12.12 4.35 0.16
N GLU A 386 12.45 3.56 1.20
CA GLU A 386 13.74 3.64 1.86
C GLU A 386 14.95 3.43 0.94
N ARG A 387 14.78 2.79 -0.24
CA ARG A 387 15.83 2.70 -1.27
C ARG A 387 16.25 4.08 -1.79
N LEU A 388 15.35 5.06 -1.82
CA LEU A 388 15.64 6.43 -2.25
C LEU A 388 16.71 7.08 -1.38
N LEU A 389 16.68 6.80 -0.08
CA LEU A 389 17.73 7.23 0.86
C LEU A 389 19.00 6.41 0.67
N LEU A 390 18.88 5.08 0.63
CA LEU A 390 20.03 4.19 0.61
C LEU A 390 20.94 4.42 -0.60
N THR A 391 20.39 4.81 -1.75
CA THR A 391 21.19 5.12 -2.96
C THR A 391 22.11 6.33 -2.81
N ARG A 392 21.84 7.22 -1.84
CA ARG A 392 22.70 8.39 -1.58
C ARG A 392 23.96 8.01 -0.82
N ASP A 393 23.85 7.05 0.10
CA ASP A 393 24.96 6.64 0.96
C ASP A 393 25.73 5.43 0.41
N ARG A 394 25.10 4.60 -0.42
CA ARG A 394 25.69 3.37 -0.96
C ARG A 394 25.05 2.90 -2.26
N GLN A 395 25.73 2.01 -2.96
CA GLN A 395 25.16 1.35 -4.13
C GLN A 395 23.96 0.46 -3.77
N VAL A 396 22.88 0.56 -4.54
CA VAL A 396 21.68 -0.29 -4.46
C VAL A 396 21.38 -0.84 -5.85
N ASP A 397 21.43 -2.16 -6.00
CA ASP A 397 21.19 -2.85 -7.28
C ASP A 397 19.82 -3.54 -7.34
N CYS A 398 19.09 -3.57 -6.23
CA CYS A 398 17.78 -4.20 -6.10
C CYS A 398 16.64 -3.18 -6.25
N TRP A 399 15.99 -3.24 -7.41
CA TRP A 399 14.87 -2.40 -7.86
C TRP A 399 13.64 -3.24 -8.21
N ARG A 400 13.39 -4.29 -7.42
CA ARG A 400 12.20 -5.13 -7.59
C ARG A 400 10.97 -4.38 -7.13
N ASP A 401 10.02 -4.18 -8.03
CA ASP A 401 8.68 -3.64 -7.75
C ASP A 401 7.72 -4.71 -7.22
N ASP A 402 8.02 -5.99 -7.46
CA ASP A 402 7.24 -7.15 -7.03
C ASP A 402 7.73 -7.76 -5.71
N CYS A 403 8.57 -7.02 -4.97
CA CYS A 403 9.23 -7.54 -3.78
C CYS A 403 8.22 -7.85 -2.67
N ARG A 404 8.05 -9.13 -2.35
CA ARG A 404 7.14 -9.61 -1.28
C ARG A 404 7.79 -9.70 0.10
N LEU A 405 9.02 -9.20 0.25
CA LEU A 405 9.73 -9.25 1.52
C LEU A 405 9.23 -8.14 2.44
N THR A 406 8.72 -8.51 3.61
CA THR A 406 8.18 -7.57 4.61
C THR A 406 9.25 -7.00 5.55
N ARG A 407 10.53 -7.07 5.17
CA ARG A 407 11.67 -6.57 5.96
C ARG A 407 12.21 -5.28 5.37
N SER A 408 12.90 -4.49 6.19
CA SER A 408 13.62 -3.31 5.70
C SER A 408 14.74 -3.69 4.72
N CYS A 409 14.82 -2.93 3.63
CA CYS A 409 15.88 -2.97 2.63
C CYS A 409 17.26 -2.70 3.25
N THR A 410 17.35 -1.93 4.34
CA THR A 410 18.61 -1.57 4.99
C THR A 410 19.42 -2.80 5.41
N SER A 411 18.73 -3.88 5.81
CA SER A 411 19.33 -5.16 6.24
C SER A 411 19.04 -6.32 5.29
N CYS A 412 18.57 -6.03 4.07
CA CYS A 412 18.17 -7.05 3.12
C CYS A 412 19.39 -7.66 2.40
N PRO A 413 19.55 -8.99 2.39
CA PRO A 413 20.67 -9.65 1.70
C PRO A 413 20.57 -9.53 0.17
N GLU A 414 19.40 -9.20 -0.36
CA GLU A 414 19.17 -9.04 -1.80
C GLU A 414 19.54 -7.63 -2.29
N LEU A 415 19.88 -6.67 -1.41
CA LEU A 415 20.01 -5.25 -1.77
C LEU A 415 21.10 -4.98 -2.83
N GLY A 416 22.23 -5.69 -2.73
CA GLY A 416 23.33 -5.61 -3.71
C GLY A 416 23.23 -6.64 -4.84
N ARG A 417 22.11 -7.35 -4.96
CA ARG A 417 21.88 -8.25 -6.09
C ARG A 417 21.14 -7.47 -7.16
N ARG A 418 21.76 -7.38 -8.34
CA ARG A 418 21.14 -6.79 -9.52
C ARG A 418 19.84 -7.54 -9.83
N SER A 419 18.72 -6.90 -9.52
CA SER A 419 17.45 -7.33 -10.08
C SER A 419 17.36 -6.80 -11.51
N ARG A 420 16.59 -7.46 -12.37
CA ARG A 420 16.18 -6.81 -13.62
C ARG A 420 15.48 -5.50 -13.19
N PRO A 421 15.94 -4.31 -13.62
CA PRO A 421 15.16 -3.11 -13.41
C PRO A 421 13.79 -3.32 -14.08
N PRO A 422 12.72 -2.67 -13.61
CA PRO A 422 11.50 -2.61 -14.39
C PRO A 422 11.85 -2.25 -15.84
N ASN A 423 11.31 -3.01 -16.81
CA ASN A 423 11.36 -2.62 -18.22
C ASN A 423 10.33 -1.48 -18.45
N HIS A 424 10.55 -0.37 -17.77
CA HIS A 424 9.90 0.90 -17.97
C HIS A 424 11.02 1.84 -18.40
N GLY A 425 10.97 2.33 -19.64
CA GLY A 425 11.83 3.46 -20.00
C GLY A 425 11.53 4.61 -19.04
N ALA A 426 12.56 5.33 -18.62
CA ALA A 426 12.43 6.46 -17.71
C ALA A 426 11.39 7.45 -18.25
N THR A 427 10.25 7.57 -17.59
CA THR A 427 9.22 8.56 -17.92
C THR A 427 8.68 9.16 -16.62
N ALA A 428 9.36 10.19 -16.13
CA ALA A 428 8.75 11.12 -15.21
C ALA A 428 7.75 11.97 -15.99
N VAL A 429 6.51 12.10 -15.50
CA VAL A 429 5.51 12.99 -16.10
C VAL A 429 5.36 14.20 -15.19
N ARG A 430 5.64 15.38 -15.73
CA ARG A 430 5.50 16.65 -15.00
C ARG A 430 4.09 17.21 -15.16
N ASN A 431 3.67 18.16 -14.32
CA ASN A 431 2.36 18.82 -14.48
C ASN A 431 2.21 19.62 -15.79
N ASP A 432 3.30 20.16 -16.33
CA ASP A 432 3.36 20.90 -17.60
C ASP A 432 3.44 19.98 -18.84
N GLU A 433 3.96 18.76 -18.66
CA GLU A 433 4.00 17.72 -19.69
C GLU A 433 2.80 16.75 -19.61
N ALA A 434 2.14 16.72 -18.45
CA ALA A 434 0.87 16.04 -18.29
C ALA A 434 -0.13 16.78 -19.17
N PRO A 435 -0.81 16.10 -20.10
CA PRO A 435 -1.90 16.75 -20.81
C PRO A 435 -2.82 17.31 -19.73
N ALA A 436 -3.15 18.61 -19.85
CA ALA A 436 -4.18 19.22 -19.02
C ALA A 436 -5.42 18.30 -19.01
N PRO A 437 -6.31 18.38 -18.02
CA PRO A 437 -7.66 17.87 -18.21
C PRO A 437 -8.35 18.73 -19.28
N GLU A 438 -7.91 18.60 -20.53
CA GLU A 438 -8.65 18.98 -21.70
C GLU A 438 -9.85 18.04 -21.72
N HIS A 439 -11.01 18.60 -21.46
CA HIS A 439 -12.27 17.96 -21.76
C HIS A 439 -12.94 18.74 -22.89
N PRO A 440 -13.61 18.06 -23.85
CA PRO A 440 -14.00 16.64 -23.81
C PRO A 440 -13.58 15.85 -25.05
N TRP A 441 -13.21 14.59 -24.82
CA TRP A 441 -13.54 13.49 -25.72
C TRP A 441 -15.05 13.61 -26.06
N GLN A 442 -15.41 14.06 -27.27
CA GLN A 442 -16.79 14.44 -27.65
C GLN A 442 -17.71 13.27 -27.99
N ALA A 443 -17.22 12.03 -28.00
CA ALA A 443 -18.11 10.94 -28.37
C ALA A 443 -19.12 10.68 -27.24
N ALA A 444 -20.41 10.76 -27.60
CA ALA A 444 -21.53 10.40 -26.73
C ALA A 444 -21.28 9.03 -26.08
N PRO A 445 -21.71 8.77 -24.83
CA PRO A 445 -21.58 7.45 -24.24
C PRO A 445 -22.25 6.36 -25.12
N PRO A 446 -21.74 5.12 -25.11
CA PRO A 446 -22.35 4.01 -25.80
C PRO A 446 -23.76 3.73 -25.25
N ALA A 447 -24.67 3.25 -26.09
CA ALA A 447 -26.01 2.86 -25.68
C ALA A 447 -25.97 1.77 -24.58
N ALA A 448 -27.05 1.62 -23.81
CA ALA A 448 -27.09 0.69 -22.68
C ALA A 448 -26.84 -0.79 -23.08
N ASP A 449 -27.20 -1.17 -24.30
CA ASP A 449 -27.08 -2.50 -24.89
C ASP A 449 -25.91 -2.63 -25.88
N GLU A 450 -25.07 -1.60 -26.00
CA GLU A 450 -23.94 -1.56 -26.92
C GLU A 450 -22.72 -2.30 -26.37
N TRP A 451 -22.12 -3.12 -27.24
CA TRP A 451 -20.81 -3.73 -27.02
C TRP A 451 -19.69 -2.73 -27.25
N VAL A 452 -18.66 -2.80 -26.41
CA VAL A 452 -17.43 -2.03 -26.58
C VAL A 452 -16.26 -2.99 -26.77
N ALA A 453 -15.69 -3.03 -27.97
CA ALA A 453 -14.50 -3.82 -28.25
C ALA A 453 -13.24 -2.96 -28.11
N VAL A 454 -12.22 -3.49 -27.45
CA VAL A 454 -10.95 -2.79 -27.18
C VAL A 454 -9.80 -3.58 -27.78
N GLY A 455 -9.08 -2.97 -28.71
CA GLY A 455 -7.94 -3.57 -29.39
C GLY A 455 -6.66 -3.18 -28.69
N LEU A 456 -6.01 -4.14 -28.03
CA LEU A 456 -4.77 -3.89 -27.32
C LEU A 456 -3.60 -3.78 -28.31
N GLY A 457 -2.68 -2.87 -28.03
CA GLY A 457 -1.46 -2.63 -28.80
C GLY A 457 -0.68 -1.44 -28.24
N ASN A 458 0.52 -1.23 -28.76
CA ASN A 458 1.31 -0.02 -28.51
C ASN A 458 1.03 1.04 -29.57
N ALA A 459 1.04 2.31 -29.17
CA ALA A 459 0.87 3.44 -30.08
C ALA A 459 2.16 3.79 -30.84
N GLY A 460 2.02 4.15 -32.12
CA GLY A 460 3.12 4.58 -32.99
C GLY A 460 3.36 3.63 -34.17
N ALA A 461 3.73 4.20 -35.32
CA ALA A 461 3.89 3.46 -36.58
C ALA A 461 4.98 2.38 -36.52
N GLN A 462 5.97 2.54 -35.63
CA GLN A 462 7.01 1.54 -35.40
C GLN A 462 6.48 0.20 -34.84
N TYR A 463 5.25 0.19 -34.31
CA TYR A 463 4.60 -1.02 -33.79
C TYR A 463 3.58 -1.61 -34.78
N ASP A 464 3.46 -1.04 -35.97
CA ASP A 464 2.64 -1.61 -37.02
C ASP A 464 3.19 -2.99 -37.41
N ASN A 465 2.29 -3.94 -37.67
CA ASN A 465 2.64 -5.32 -38.01
C ASN A 465 3.52 -6.04 -36.97
N THR A 466 3.39 -5.71 -35.69
CA THR A 466 4.06 -6.43 -34.59
C THR A 466 3.10 -7.39 -33.89
N PRO A 467 3.61 -8.43 -33.20
CA PRO A 467 2.72 -9.32 -32.45
C PRO A 467 1.90 -8.62 -31.38
N HIS A 468 2.46 -7.64 -30.63
CA HIS A 468 1.69 -6.91 -29.62
C HIS A 468 0.54 -6.07 -30.18
N ASN A 469 0.58 -5.75 -31.47
CA ASN A 469 -0.46 -4.94 -32.12
C ASN A 469 -1.51 -5.78 -32.85
N LEU A 470 -1.52 -7.11 -32.72
CA LEU A 470 -2.56 -7.97 -33.32
C LEU A 470 -3.97 -7.62 -32.83
N GLY A 471 -4.11 -7.18 -31.57
CA GLY A 471 -5.38 -6.71 -31.03
C GLY A 471 -5.89 -5.44 -31.73
N ALA A 472 -5.00 -4.45 -31.88
CA ALA A 472 -5.27 -3.22 -32.61
C ALA A 472 -5.57 -3.48 -34.10
N ALA A 473 -4.74 -4.30 -34.77
CA ALA A 473 -4.90 -4.68 -36.17
C ALA A 473 -6.25 -5.37 -36.43
N THR A 474 -6.71 -6.21 -35.49
CA THR A 474 -8.03 -6.85 -35.58
C THR A 474 -9.17 -5.82 -35.60
N LEU A 475 -9.13 -4.79 -34.75
CA LEU A 475 -10.18 -3.77 -34.76
C LEU A 475 -10.08 -2.86 -35.99
N GLN A 476 -8.87 -2.54 -36.44
CA GLN A 476 -8.66 -1.77 -37.66
C GLN A 476 -9.23 -2.51 -38.89
N ALA A 477 -8.96 -3.81 -39.00
CA ALA A 477 -9.48 -4.66 -40.07
C ALA A 477 -11.01 -4.79 -40.01
N LEU A 478 -11.60 -4.92 -38.81
CA LEU A 478 -13.06 -4.93 -38.65
C LEU A 478 -13.66 -3.59 -39.10
N ALA A 479 -13.13 -2.45 -38.64
CA ALA A 479 -13.62 -1.14 -39.03
C ALA A 479 -13.54 -0.92 -40.55
N ALA A 480 -12.43 -1.32 -41.18
CA ALA A 480 -12.26 -1.23 -42.63
C ALA A 480 -13.28 -2.10 -43.38
N ALA A 481 -13.51 -3.34 -42.94
CA ALA A 481 -14.45 -4.27 -43.56
C ALA A 481 -15.92 -3.79 -43.46
N GLU A 482 -16.26 -3.05 -42.41
CA GLU A 482 -17.61 -2.51 -42.19
C GLU A 482 -17.76 -1.05 -42.66
N GLY A 483 -16.70 -0.44 -43.22
CA GLY A 483 -16.72 0.96 -43.67
C GLY A 483 -16.83 1.98 -42.53
N TRP A 484 -16.38 1.65 -41.32
CA TRP A 484 -16.45 2.55 -40.16
C TRP A 484 -15.25 3.49 -40.11
N THR A 485 -15.52 4.75 -39.79
CA THR A 485 -14.48 5.79 -39.73
C THR A 485 -13.94 5.92 -38.30
N TRP A 486 -12.62 6.05 -38.19
CA TRP A 486 -11.95 6.30 -36.91
C TRP A 486 -11.93 7.80 -36.60
N HIS A 487 -12.56 8.18 -35.50
CA HIS A 487 -12.32 9.46 -34.84
C HIS A 487 -11.03 9.34 -34.03
N ARG A 488 -10.06 10.20 -34.33
CA ARG A 488 -8.74 10.19 -33.70
C ARG A 488 -8.69 11.23 -32.59
N ASP A 489 -8.01 10.89 -31.50
CA ASP A 489 -7.76 11.72 -30.33
C ASP A 489 -6.43 11.25 -29.71
N THR A 490 -5.78 12.16 -28.99
CA THR A 490 -4.49 12.00 -28.30
C THR A 490 -4.35 10.70 -27.51
N ASN A 491 -5.40 10.23 -26.83
CA ASN A 491 -5.30 9.05 -25.94
C ASN A 491 -6.12 7.83 -26.40
N MET A 492 -7.04 7.99 -27.35
CA MET A 492 -7.96 6.93 -27.75
C MET A 492 -8.52 7.19 -29.15
N HIS A 493 -8.32 6.28 -30.09
CA HIS A 493 -9.08 6.31 -31.34
C HIS A 493 -10.35 5.49 -31.20
N VAL A 494 -11.44 5.94 -31.82
CA VAL A 494 -12.73 5.27 -31.74
C VAL A 494 -13.45 5.25 -33.06
N ALA A 495 -14.00 4.10 -33.39
CA ALA A 495 -14.91 3.94 -34.50
C ALA A 495 -16.25 3.42 -33.98
N ARG A 496 -17.35 3.84 -34.60
CA ARG A 496 -18.69 3.39 -34.28
C ARG A 496 -19.41 2.94 -35.52
N GLY A 497 -20.28 1.97 -35.35
CA GLY A 497 -21.23 1.58 -36.36
C GLY A 497 -22.21 0.55 -35.81
N SER A 498 -22.88 -0.16 -36.70
CA SER A 498 -23.87 -1.16 -36.32
C SER A 498 -23.61 -2.50 -36.99
N LEU A 499 -23.74 -3.58 -36.22
CA LEU A 499 -23.74 -4.95 -36.74
C LEU A 499 -25.10 -5.59 -36.45
N ASN A 500 -25.83 -6.01 -37.49
CA ASN A 500 -27.16 -6.61 -37.37
C ASN A 500 -28.14 -5.75 -36.54
N GLY A 501 -28.15 -4.44 -36.78
CA GLY A 501 -29.00 -3.48 -36.07
C GLY A 501 -28.57 -3.14 -34.63
N ARG A 502 -27.43 -3.65 -34.15
CA ARG A 502 -26.88 -3.33 -32.82
C ARG A 502 -25.73 -2.35 -32.92
N SER A 503 -25.74 -1.31 -32.09
CA SER A 503 -24.63 -0.38 -31.96
C SER A 503 -23.38 -1.07 -31.40
N VAL A 504 -22.22 -0.71 -31.93
CA VAL A 504 -20.90 -1.21 -31.53
C VAL A 504 -19.91 -0.04 -31.52
N SER A 505 -19.13 0.04 -30.45
CA SER A 505 -17.98 0.94 -30.35
C SER A 505 -16.68 0.14 -30.37
N LEU A 506 -15.72 0.59 -31.18
CA LEU A 506 -14.36 0.08 -31.22
C LEU A 506 -13.44 1.11 -30.56
N LEU A 507 -12.58 0.67 -29.66
CA LEU A 507 -11.61 1.49 -28.93
C LEU A 507 -10.18 1.03 -29.23
N LEU A 508 -9.31 1.96 -29.60
CA LEU A 508 -7.87 1.76 -29.77
C LEU A 508 -7.09 2.72 -28.86
N PRO A 509 -6.66 2.26 -27.69
CA PRO A 509 -5.85 3.06 -26.77
C PRO A 509 -4.58 3.57 -27.47
N GLN A 510 -4.34 4.89 -27.43
CA GLN A 510 -3.13 5.51 -27.97
C GLN A 510 -2.07 5.73 -26.87
N VAL A 511 -1.87 4.70 -26.04
CA VAL A 511 -0.94 4.72 -24.91
C VAL A 511 -0.06 3.47 -24.94
N ALA A 512 1.01 3.46 -24.14
CA ALA A 512 1.78 2.24 -23.94
C ALA A 512 0.90 1.10 -23.42
N ILE A 513 1.14 -0.14 -23.86
CA ILE A 513 0.25 -1.28 -23.58
C ILE A 513 0.06 -1.56 -22.09
N ASN A 514 1.03 -1.23 -21.23
CA ASN A 514 0.93 -1.35 -19.78
C ASN A 514 0.09 -0.23 -19.12
N LEU A 515 -0.27 0.82 -19.85
CA LEU A 515 -1.13 1.92 -19.40
C LEU A 515 -2.56 1.82 -19.97
N THR A 516 -2.85 0.78 -20.74
CA THR A 516 -4.18 0.55 -21.32
C THR A 516 -5.28 0.48 -20.26
N GLY A 517 -5.04 -0.19 -19.13
CA GLY A 517 -6.03 -0.33 -18.05
C GLY A 517 -6.47 1.00 -17.46
N PRO A 518 -5.56 1.82 -16.92
CA PRO A 518 -5.90 3.15 -16.41
C PRO A 518 -6.57 4.06 -17.46
N ALA A 519 -6.07 4.05 -18.69
CA ALA A 519 -6.67 4.84 -19.78
C ALA A 519 -8.12 4.41 -20.06
N LEU A 520 -8.35 3.10 -20.15
CA LEU A 520 -9.66 2.51 -20.41
C LEU A 520 -10.62 2.68 -19.21
N ARG A 521 -10.12 2.60 -17.98
CA ARG A 521 -10.93 2.77 -16.75
C ARG A 521 -11.53 4.16 -16.67
N ARG A 522 -10.77 5.21 -17.01
CA ARG A 522 -11.28 6.59 -17.05
C ARG A 522 -12.44 6.76 -18.03
N ILE A 523 -12.37 6.08 -19.17
CA ILE A 523 -13.44 6.10 -20.18
C ILE A 523 -14.64 5.31 -19.67
N ALA A 524 -14.41 4.13 -19.11
CA ALA A 524 -15.47 3.27 -18.62
C ALA A 524 -16.27 3.92 -17.48
N GLU A 525 -15.62 4.62 -16.55
CA GLU A 525 -16.30 5.35 -15.47
C GLU A 525 -17.18 6.47 -16.01
N ARG A 526 -16.71 7.22 -17.02
CA ARG A 526 -17.49 8.27 -17.65
C ARG A 526 -18.69 7.74 -18.43
N TRP A 527 -18.53 6.59 -19.08
CA TRP A 527 -19.54 5.97 -19.93
C TRP A 527 -20.47 5.01 -19.19
N GLY A 528 -20.28 4.79 -17.89
CA GLY A 528 -21.02 3.76 -17.14
C GLY A 528 -20.82 2.36 -17.73
N LEU A 529 -19.63 2.08 -18.26
CA LEU A 529 -19.34 0.85 -18.98
C LEU A 529 -18.90 -0.26 -18.01
N ALA A 530 -19.72 -1.29 -17.90
CA ALA A 530 -19.40 -2.47 -17.11
C ALA A 530 -18.41 -3.42 -17.85
N PRO A 531 -17.49 -4.10 -17.14
CA PRO A 531 -16.59 -5.09 -17.74
C PRO A 531 -17.28 -6.15 -18.60
N ALA A 532 -18.48 -6.60 -18.20
CA ALA A 532 -19.26 -7.61 -18.91
C ALA A 532 -19.73 -7.17 -20.32
N ARG A 533 -19.72 -5.85 -20.60
CA ARG A 533 -20.04 -5.26 -21.90
C ARG A 533 -18.81 -4.99 -22.76
N MET A 534 -17.64 -5.44 -22.31
CA MET A 534 -16.37 -5.17 -22.95
C MET A 534 -15.76 -6.46 -23.51
N VAL A 535 -15.21 -6.33 -24.72
CA VAL A 535 -14.44 -7.40 -25.36
C VAL A 535 -13.00 -6.91 -25.54
N LEU A 536 -12.05 -7.58 -24.89
CA LEU A 536 -10.63 -7.29 -25.08
C LEU A 536 -10.07 -8.16 -26.21
N VAL A 537 -9.50 -7.54 -27.22
CA VAL A 537 -8.83 -8.22 -28.33
C VAL A 537 -7.33 -8.03 -28.17
N HIS A 538 -6.58 -9.11 -28.03
CA HIS A 538 -5.17 -9.04 -27.69
C HIS A 538 -4.37 -10.21 -28.26
N ASP A 539 -3.04 -10.04 -28.32
CA ASP A 539 -2.13 -11.10 -28.72
C ASP A 539 -1.90 -12.13 -27.62
N ASP A 540 -1.53 -13.36 -27.97
CA ASP A 540 -1.24 -14.37 -26.96
C ASP A 540 -0.12 -15.33 -27.35
N LEU A 541 0.96 -15.31 -26.55
CA LEU A 541 2.16 -16.12 -26.74
C LEU A 541 2.00 -17.59 -26.35
N SER A 542 0.88 -17.99 -25.72
CA SER A 542 0.59 -19.41 -25.50
C SER A 542 -0.04 -20.08 -26.72
N LEU A 543 -0.50 -19.30 -27.69
CA LEU A 543 -1.21 -19.75 -28.88
C LEU A 543 -0.31 -19.64 -30.13
N PRO A 544 -0.20 -20.70 -30.95
CA PRO A 544 0.51 -20.64 -32.23
C PRO A 544 0.03 -19.48 -33.11
N LEU A 545 0.94 -18.84 -33.83
CA LEU A 545 0.62 -17.76 -34.76
C LEU A 545 -0.50 -18.18 -35.74
N GLY A 546 -1.46 -17.28 -35.95
CA GLY A 546 -2.62 -17.55 -36.80
C GLY A 546 -3.79 -18.28 -36.13
N THR A 547 -3.64 -18.74 -34.89
CA THR A 547 -4.75 -19.37 -34.14
C THR A 547 -5.56 -18.35 -33.34
N VAL A 548 -6.86 -18.56 -33.19
CA VAL A 548 -7.74 -17.65 -32.42
C VAL A 548 -8.54 -18.42 -31.38
N LYS A 549 -8.58 -17.90 -30.15
CA LYS A 549 -9.44 -18.44 -29.07
C LYS A 549 -10.27 -17.35 -28.41
N GLN A 550 -11.47 -17.71 -27.99
CA GLN A 550 -12.31 -16.86 -27.15
C GLN A 550 -12.28 -17.37 -25.70
N ARG A 551 -12.23 -16.46 -24.73
CA ARG A 551 -12.28 -16.79 -23.30
C ARG A 551 -13.17 -15.80 -22.54
N GLN A 552 -13.94 -16.27 -21.58
CA GLN A 552 -14.90 -15.43 -20.84
C GLN A 552 -14.30 -14.72 -19.62
N ALA A 553 -13.31 -15.34 -18.95
CA ALA A 553 -12.65 -14.82 -17.76
C ALA A 553 -11.29 -15.49 -17.53
N GLY A 554 -10.48 -14.96 -16.60
CA GLY A 554 -9.20 -15.55 -16.19
C GLY A 554 -8.05 -14.56 -15.99
N SER A 555 -6.89 -15.05 -15.56
CA SER A 555 -5.71 -14.22 -15.27
C SER A 555 -5.08 -13.59 -16.52
N ALA A 556 -4.09 -12.70 -16.32
CA ALA A 556 -3.39 -12.01 -17.41
C ALA A 556 -2.53 -12.93 -18.29
N GLY A 557 -2.19 -14.14 -17.83
CA GLY A 557 -1.37 -15.08 -18.61
C GLY A 557 0.02 -14.53 -19.01
N GLY A 558 0.54 -13.54 -18.27
CA GLY A 558 1.81 -12.87 -18.59
C GLY A 558 1.70 -11.68 -19.56
N HIS A 559 0.50 -11.37 -20.06
CA HIS A 559 0.28 -10.27 -21.00
C HIS A 559 0.07 -8.93 -20.25
N ARG A 560 0.97 -7.96 -20.46
CA ARG A 560 1.01 -6.67 -19.72
C ARG A 560 -0.24 -5.81 -19.89
N GLY A 561 -0.81 -5.74 -21.09
CA GLY A 561 -2.04 -4.97 -21.30
C GLY A 561 -3.27 -5.56 -20.62
N ILE A 562 -3.41 -6.89 -20.62
CA ILE A 562 -4.46 -7.57 -19.87
C ILE A 562 -4.25 -7.40 -18.37
N ASP A 563 -3.02 -7.54 -17.87
CA ASP A 563 -2.71 -7.29 -16.46
C ASP A 563 -3.10 -5.86 -16.03
N SER A 564 -2.71 -4.88 -16.84
CA SER A 564 -3.09 -3.46 -16.66
C SER A 564 -4.61 -3.28 -16.56
N VAL A 565 -5.39 -3.89 -17.47
CA VAL A 565 -6.86 -3.81 -17.47
C VAL A 565 -7.46 -4.53 -16.26
N LEU A 566 -7.00 -5.73 -15.93
CA LEU A 566 -7.47 -6.48 -14.77
C LEU A 566 -7.25 -5.71 -13.45
N VAL A 567 -6.06 -5.13 -13.29
CA VAL A 567 -5.71 -4.32 -12.12
C VAL A 567 -6.54 -3.05 -12.07
N ALA A 568 -6.70 -2.34 -13.19
CA ALA A 568 -7.44 -1.08 -13.21
C ALA A 568 -8.94 -1.28 -12.92
N PHE A 569 -9.51 -2.40 -13.34
CA PHE A 569 -10.94 -2.68 -13.15
C PHE A 569 -11.26 -3.57 -11.95
N GLN A 570 -10.25 -4.19 -11.33
CA GLN A 570 -10.40 -5.16 -10.24
C GLN A 570 -11.41 -6.27 -10.59
N SER A 571 -11.43 -6.69 -11.86
CA SER A 571 -12.38 -7.65 -12.39
C SER A 571 -11.74 -8.41 -13.53
N ASP A 572 -12.07 -9.69 -13.67
CA ASP A 572 -11.72 -10.50 -14.83
C ASP A 572 -12.90 -10.79 -15.75
N GLY A 573 -14.07 -10.17 -15.50
CA GLY A 573 -15.32 -10.33 -16.22
C GLY A 573 -15.35 -9.76 -17.64
N PHE A 574 -14.20 -9.74 -18.31
CA PHE A 574 -14.03 -9.30 -19.69
C PHE A 574 -14.02 -10.50 -20.62
N CYS A 575 -14.88 -10.49 -21.64
CA CYS A 575 -14.73 -11.41 -22.75
C CYS A 575 -13.44 -11.09 -23.51
N ARG A 576 -12.69 -12.11 -23.95
CA ARG A 576 -11.41 -11.95 -24.64
C ARG A 576 -11.39 -12.69 -25.95
N ILE A 577 -10.94 -12.03 -27.01
CA ILE A 577 -10.52 -12.62 -28.27
C ILE A 577 -9.00 -12.62 -28.27
N LYS A 578 -8.41 -13.81 -28.22
CA LYS A 578 -6.97 -14.04 -28.15
C LYS A 578 -6.47 -14.40 -29.54
N VAL A 579 -5.56 -13.60 -30.09
CA VAL A 579 -4.91 -13.84 -31.39
C VAL A 579 -3.53 -14.43 -31.14
N GLY A 580 -3.26 -15.61 -31.65
CA GLY A 580 -2.01 -16.31 -31.40
C GLY A 580 -0.82 -15.58 -31.98
N ALA A 581 0.22 -15.45 -31.17
CA ALA A 581 1.44 -14.69 -31.47
C ALA A 581 2.72 -15.52 -31.31
N ARG A 582 2.58 -16.80 -30.94
CA ARG A 582 3.73 -17.69 -30.71
C ARG A 582 4.37 -18.07 -32.04
N PRO A 583 5.67 -17.79 -32.24
CA PRO A 583 6.40 -18.22 -33.43
C PRO A 583 6.58 -19.75 -33.44
N SER A 584 6.89 -20.29 -34.63
CA SER A 584 7.20 -21.72 -34.80
C SER A 584 8.44 -22.14 -34.00
N GLU A 585 9.44 -21.26 -33.93
CA GLU A 585 10.66 -21.45 -33.15
C GLU A 585 10.77 -20.43 -32.01
N PRO A 586 11.26 -20.81 -30.81
CA PRO A 586 11.40 -19.88 -29.69
C PRO A 586 12.37 -18.73 -30.01
N PRO A 587 11.98 -17.46 -29.82
CA PRO A 587 12.85 -16.33 -30.06
C PRO A 587 13.89 -16.19 -28.95
N GLU A 588 15.05 -15.61 -29.27
CA GLU A 588 16.09 -15.27 -28.28
C GLU A 588 15.58 -14.27 -27.21
N SER A 589 14.72 -13.34 -27.64
CA SER A 589 14.04 -12.38 -26.76
C SER A 589 12.55 -12.35 -27.09
N TRP A 590 11.73 -12.76 -26.14
CA TRP A 590 10.27 -12.67 -26.24
C TRP A 590 9.77 -11.23 -26.32
N ILE A 591 10.52 -10.26 -25.77
CA ILE A 591 10.19 -8.83 -25.80
C ILE A 591 10.42 -8.26 -27.19
N ASP A 592 11.55 -8.62 -27.79
CA ASP A 592 11.89 -8.21 -29.16
C ASP A 592 10.90 -8.82 -30.14
N HIS A 593 10.59 -10.11 -29.97
CA HIS A 593 9.60 -10.80 -30.80
C HIS A 593 8.28 -10.02 -30.86
N VAL A 594 7.73 -9.65 -29.70
CA VAL A 594 6.42 -8.98 -29.65
C VAL A 594 6.42 -7.52 -30.09
N THR A 595 7.58 -6.88 -30.21
CA THR A 595 7.70 -5.46 -30.59
C THR A 595 8.37 -5.24 -31.94
N LYS A 596 8.93 -6.27 -32.57
CA LYS A 596 9.50 -6.22 -33.92
C LYS A 596 8.43 -6.62 -34.95
N PRO A 597 8.45 -6.00 -36.15
CA PRO A 597 7.55 -6.38 -37.22
C PRO A 597 7.74 -7.85 -37.61
N PHE A 598 6.65 -8.50 -38.02
CA PHE A 598 6.71 -9.85 -38.57
C PHE A 598 7.60 -9.89 -39.82
N ASP A 599 8.34 -10.99 -39.97
CA ASP A 599 8.92 -11.35 -41.27
C ASP A 599 7.80 -11.68 -42.28
N PRO A 600 8.07 -11.66 -43.60
CA PRO A 600 7.03 -11.87 -44.61
C PRO A 600 6.22 -13.17 -44.47
N SER A 601 6.85 -14.26 -44.00
CA SER A 601 6.17 -15.55 -43.84
C SER A 601 5.26 -15.55 -42.60
N SER A 602 5.72 -14.96 -41.50
CA SER A 602 4.91 -14.75 -40.30
C SER A 602 3.80 -13.73 -40.51
N HIS A 603 4.02 -12.71 -41.36
CA HIS A 603 3.02 -11.67 -41.65
C HIS A 603 1.78 -12.25 -42.32
N ALA A 604 1.94 -13.17 -43.26
CA ALA A 604 0.81 -13.86 -43.90
C ALA A 604 -0.03 -14.67 -42.89
N LEU A 605 0.63 -15.40 -41.98
CA LEU A 605 -0.04 -16.15 -40.91
C LEU A 605 -0.71 -15.23 -39.88
N ALA A 606 -0.07 -14.11 -39.55
CA ALA A 606 -0.63 -13.09 -38.68
C ALA A 606 -1.91 -12.49 -39.27
N ASN A 607 -1.91 -12.16 -40.57
CA ASN A 607 -3.10 -11.66 -41.28
C ASN A 607 -4.23 -12.68 -41.29
N ALA A 608 -3.94 -13.95 -41.57
CA ALA A 608 -4.94 -15.02 -41.48
C ALA A 608 -5.52 -15.14 -40.07
N GLY A 609 -4.69 -14.97 -39.03
CA GLY A 609 -5.14 -14.91 -37.63
C GLY A 609 -6.03 -13.71 -37.34
N VAL A 610 -5.68 -12.53 -37.87
CA VAL A 610 -6.48 -11.30 -37.78
C VAL A 610 -7.84 -11.49 -38.45
N GLU A 611 -7.89 -12.06 -39.65
CA GLU A 611 -9.16 -12.34 -40.36
C GLU A 611 -10.06 -13.30 -39.57
N GLN A 612 -9.48 -14.36 -38.99
CA GLN A 612 -10.22 -15.27 -38.10
C GLN A 612 -10.72 -14.56 -36.83
N ALA A 613 -9.93 -13.65 -36.27
CA ALA A 613 -10.29 -12.87 -35.10
C ALA A 613 -11.41 -11.89 -35.41
N VAL A 614 -11.37 -11.22 -36.58
CA VAL A 614 -12.47 -10.38 -37.09
C VAL A 614 -13.75 -11.20 -37.23
N ALA A 615 -13.68 -12.39 -37.86
CA ALA A 615 -14.86 -13.25 -38.02
C ALA A 615 -15.46 -13.65 -36.66
N ARG A 616 -14.61 -14.03 -35.69
CA ARG A 616 -15.05 -14.40 -34.34
C ARG A 616 -15.65 -13.22 -33.57
N LEU A 617 -14.98 -12.07 -33.61
CA LEU A 617 -15.43 -10.85 -32.97
C LEU A 617 -16.76 -10.38 -33.56
N ARG A 618 -16.91 -10.39 -34.88
CA ARG A 618 -18.16 -10.05 -35.59
C ARG A 618 -19.32 -10.95 -35.13
N THR A 619 -19.10 -12.25 -34.99
CA THR A 619 -20.13 -13.17 -34.47
C THR A 619 -20.53 -12.84 -33.04
N LEU A 620 -19.56 -12.52 -32.17
CA LEU A 620 -19.81 -12.13 -30.78
C LEU A 620 -20.60 -10.82 -30.69
N LEU A 621 -20.20 -9.79 -31.44
CA LEU A 621 -20.81 -8.46 -31.40
C LEU A 621 -22.23 -8.42 -31.97
N ARG A 622 -22.64 -9.41 -32.78
CA ARG A 622 -24.03 -9.57 -33.26
C ARG A 622 -24.99 -10.07 -32.16
N GLN A 623 -24.46 -10.62 -31.07
CA GLN A 623 -25.24 -11.11 -29.93
C GLN A 623 -25.45 -10.00 -28.89
N ALA A 624 -26.47 -10.12 -28.03
CA ALA A 624 -26.63 -9.17 -26.93
C ALA A 624 -25.53 -9.35 -25.87
N PRO A 625 -25.03 -8.26 -25.24
CA PRO A 625 -24.22 -8.40 -24.04
C PRO A 625 -25.01 -9.09 -22.93
N ARG A 626 -24.34 -9.93 -22.14
CA ARG A 626 -24.98 -10.57 -20.99
C ARG A 626 -25.39 -9.49 -19.98
N LYS A 627 -26.59 -9.64 -19.40
CA LYS A 627 -26.97 -8.82 -18.23
C LYS A 627 -25.96 -9.09 -17.12
N ALA A 628 -25.47 -8.03 -16.47
CA ALA A 628 -24.65 -8.18 -15.27
C ALA A 628 -25.48 -8.94 -14.23
N GLU A 629 -24.95 -10.05 -13.73
CA GLU A 629 -25.49 -10.69 -12.52
C GLU A 629 -25.23 -9.69 -11.38
N THR A 630 -26.31 -9.24 -10.74
CA THR A 630 -26.33 -8.24 -9.67
C THR A 630 -25.62 -8.71 -8.41
#